data_AF-A0A6V7IVY3-F1
#
_entry.id   AF-A0A6V7IVY3-F1
#
_cell.length_a   1.000
_cell.length_b   1.000
_cell.length_c   1.000
_cell.angle_alpha   90.00
_cell.angle_beta   90.00
_cell.angle_gamma   90.00
#
_symmetry.space_group_name_H-M   'P 1'
#
loop_
_entity.id
_entity.type
_entity.pdbx_description
1 polymer ?
#
loop_
_entity_poly.entity_id
_entity_poly.type
_entity_poly.pdbx_seq_one_letter_code
_entity_poly.pdbx_strand_id
1 'polypeptide(L)' 'AFLTQTVCLDDTTVKFEIWDTAGQERYHSLAPMYYRGAQAAIVVYDIQNQ' A
#
# COMPACT_ATOMS: atom_id res chain seq x y z
N ALA A 1 6.74 4.01 4.00
CA ALA A 1 7.91 3.75 3.14
C ALA A 1 7.45 3.53 1.70
N PHE A 2 8.32 3.68 0.70
CA PHE A 2 8.00 3.39 -0.71
C PHE A 2 8.83 2.19 -1.19
N LEU A 3 8.18 1.25 -1.87
CA LEU A 3 8.81 0.07 -2.45
C LEU A 3 8.35 -0.08 -3.91
N THR A 4 9.28 -0.38 -4.80
CA THR A 4 8.96 -0.86 -6.14
C THR A 4 9.32 -2.33 -6.22
N GLN A 5 8.38 -3.15 -6.69
CA GLN A 5 8.62 -4.57 -6.93
C GLN A 5 8.06 -4.97 -8.29
N THR A 6 8.89 -5.61 -9.11
CA THR A 6 8.45 -6.13 -10.41
C THR A 6 8.28 -7.64 -10.31
N VAL A 7 7.13 -8.13 -10.74
CA VAL A 7 6.81 -9.56 -10.76
C VAL A 7 6.50 -9.99 -12.19
N CYS A 8 7.18 -11.04 -12.64
CA CYS A 8 6.84 -11.72 -13.88
C CYS A 8 5.79 -12.78 -13.57
N LEU A 9 4.58 -12.57 -14.06
CA LEU A 9 3.54 -13.58 -14.17
C LEU A 9 3.61 -14.16 -15.59
N ASP A 10 3.18 -15.41 -15.78
CA ASP A 10 3.31 -16.21 -17.01
C ASP A 10 3.52 -15.39 -18.29
N ASP A 11 2.50 -14.63 -18.71
CA ASP A 11 2.54 -13.81 -19.93
C ASP A 11 2.58 -12.29 -19.68
N THR A 12 2.77 -11.84 -18.43
CA THR A 12 2.70 -10.42 -18.07
C THR A 12 3.66 -10.03 -16.97
N THR A 13 4.46 -9.00 -17.23
CA THR A 13 5.29 -8.36 -16.22
C THR A 13 4.52 -7.21 -15.58
N VAL A 14 4.31 -7.28 -14.27
CA VAL A 14 3.64 -6.24 -13.49
C VAL A 14 4.65 -5.54 -12.59
N LYS A 15 4.68 -4.21 -12.67
CA LYS A 15 5.45 -3.37 -11.74
C LYS A 15 4.50 -2.84 -10.67
N PHE A 16 4.73 -3.25 -9.42
CA PHE A 16 4.04 -2.74 -8.25
C PHE A 16 4.79 -1.55 -7.66
N GLU A 17 4.02 -0.50 -7.34
CA GLU A 17 4.48 0.68 -6.61
C GLU A 17 3.73 0.73 -5.28
N ILE A 18 4.39 0.21 -4.25
CA ILE A 18 3.78 -0.07 -2.95
C ILE A 18 4.13 1.06 -1.97
N TRP A 19 3.09 1.66 -1.40
CA TRP A 19 3.20 2.69 -0.39
C TRP A 19 2.79 2.12 0.96
N ASP A 20 3.78 1.89 1.82
CA ASP A 20 3.55 1.53 3.22
C ASP A 20 3.25 2.81 4.03
N THR A 21 2.06 2.87 4.63
CA THR A 21 1.54 4.07 5.29
C THR A 21 1.45 3.87 6.79
N ALA A 22 1.82 4.89 7.57
CA ALA A 22 1.61 4.88 9.01
C ALA A 22 0.12 5.05 9.34
N GLY A 23 -0.46 4.11 10.10
CA GLY A 23 -1.88 4.12 10.49
C GLY A 23 -2.25 5.01 11.69
N GLN A 24 -1.32 5.82 12.22
CA GLN A 24 -1.59 6.71 13.35
C GLN A 24 -2.35 7.96 12.90
N GLU A 25 -3.31 8.42 13.69
CA GLU A 25 -4.17 9.58 13.36
C GLU A 25 -3.40 10.86 13.03
N ARG A 26 -2.23 11.07 13.65
CA ARG A 26 -1.36 12.22 13.36
C ARG A 26 -0.91 12.32 11.90
N TYR A 27 -1.03 11.23 11.13
CA TYR A 27 -0.70 11.17 9.71
C TYR A 27 -1.93 11.19 8.80
N HIS A 28 -3.14 11.37 9.33
CA HIS A 28 -4.39 11.34 8.56
C HIS A 28 -4.38 12.35 7.39
N SER A 29 -3.80 13.53 7.58
CA SER A 29 -3.69 14.55 6.53
C SER A 29 -2.85 14.13 5.33
N LEU A 30 -1.99 13.10 5.48
CA LEU A 30 -1.19 12.54 4.40
C LEU A 30 -1.95 11.45 3.62
N ALA A 31 -3.02 10.86 4.16
CA ALA A 31 -3.74 9.76 3.52
C ALA A 31 -4.18 10.06 2.06
N PRO A 32 -4.70 11.27 1.72
CA PRO A 32 -5.05 11.59 0.34
C PRO A 32 -3.87 11.51 -0.63
N MET A 33 -2.64 11.78 -0.17
CA MET A 33 -1.46 11.75 -1.03
C MET A 33 -1.03 10.32 -1.35
N TYR A 34 -1.19 9.39 -0.41
CA TYR A 34 -0.74 8.00 -0.57
C TYR A 34 -1.69 7.14 -1.39
N TYR A 35 -2.99 7.44 -1.38
CA TYR A 35 -3.99 6.64 -2.10
C TYR A 35 -4.40 7.26 -3.45
N ARG A 36 -3.94 8.48 -3.77
CA ARG A 36 -4.27 9.14 -5.04
C ARG A 36 -3.70 8.36 -6.22
N GLY A 37 -4.60 7.83 -7.05
CA GLY A 37 -4.23 7.05 -8.23
C GLY A 37 -3.83 5.60 -7.93
N ALA A 38 -3.92 5.15 -6.67
CA ALA A 38 -3.71 3.75 -6.32
C ALA A 38 -4.82 2.89 -6.93
N GLN A 39 -4.44 1.78 -7.56
CA GLN A 39 -5.38 0.84 -8.17
C GLN A 39 -5.99 -0.13 -7.14
N ALA A 40 -5.31 -0.34 -6.01
CA ALA A 40 -5.73 -1.24 -4.95
C ALA A 40 -5.20 -0.76 -3.58
N ALA A 41 -5.81 -1.28 -2.52
CA ALA A 41 -5.38 -1.06 -1.13
C ALA A 41 -5.34 -2.40 -0.38
N ILE A 42 -4.41 -2.53 0.58
CA ILE A 42 -4.31 -3.67 1.48
C ILE A 42 -4.61 -3.16 2.89
N VAL A 43 -5.64 -3.71 3.53
CA VAL A 43 -5.99 -3.39 4.92
C VAL A 43 -5.47 -4.51 5.81
N VAL A 44 -4.69 -4.14 6.81
CA VAL A 44 -4.05 -5.08 7.74
C VAL A 44 -4.53 -4.77 9.15
N TYR A 45 -4.85 -5.81 9.93
CA TYR A 45 -5.16 -5.71 11.34
C TYR A 45 -4.57 -6.92 12.08
N ASP A 46 -4.43 -6.80 13.39
CA ASP A 46 -3.99 -7.90 14.25
C ASP A 46 -5.20 -8.66 14.80
N ILE A 47 -5.24 -9.97 14.57
CA ILE A 47 -6.32 -10.85 15.03
C ILE A 47 -6.31 -11.06 16.56
N GLN A 48 -5.20 -10.75 17.24
CA GLN A 48 -5.08 -10.88 18.69
C GLN A 48 -5.44 -9.58 19.43
N ASN A 49 -5.59 -8.47 18.73
CA ASN A 49 -5.94 -7.18 19.32
C ASN A 49 -7.47 -6.98 19.29
N GLN A 50 -8.14 -7.47 20.35
CA GLN A 50 -9.57 -7.24 20.59
C GLN A 50 -9.86 -5.94 21.33
#